data_AF-A0A920QNA5-F1
#
_entry.id   AF-A0A920QNA5-F1
#
_cell.length_a   1.000
_cell.length_b   1.000
_cell.length_c   1.000
_cell.angle_alpha   90.00
_cell.angle_beta   90.00
_cell.angle_gamma   90.00
#
_symmetry.space_group_name_H-M   'P 1'
#
loop_
_entity.id
_entity.type
_entity.pdbx_description
1 polymer ?
#
loop_
_entity_poly.entity_id
_entity_poly.type
_entity_poly.pdbx_seq_one_letter_code
_entity_poly.pdbx_strand_id
1 'polypeptide(L)'
;MRKKISSGSKFEKIVGYSRAVVDGEWIFVSGTTGYDYKNDTISDDVVVQTEQCISNIKSALSEANSSLEEIVRIRVYIKDNQFFFR
;
A
#
# COMPACT_ATOMS: atom_id res chain seq x y z
N MET A 1 21.66 1.24 6.07
CA MET A 1 21.60 1.79 4.69
C MET A 1 20.14 1.82 4.28
N ARG A 2 19.66 2.92 3.68
CA ARG A 2 18.26 3.06 3.28
C ARG A 2 17.95 2.16 2.07
N LYS A 3 16.93 1.29 2.16
CA LYS A 3 16.46 0.41 1.06
C LYS A 3 15.14 0.96 0.52
N LYS A 4 15.03 1.07 -0.80
CA LYS A 4 13.78 1.42 -1.50
C LYS A 4 13.15 0.14 -2.07
N ILE A 5 11.86 -0.02 -1.89
CA ILE A 5 11.04 -1.12 -2.42
C ILE A 5 10.13 -0.54 -3.50
N SER A 6 10.04 -1.22 -4.64
CA SER A 6 9.21 -0.81 -5.78
C SER A 6 8.18 -1.90 -6.07
N SER A 7 6.93 -1.50 -6.30
CA SER A 7 5.88 -2.43 -6.74
C SER A 7 5.87 -2.66 -8.24
N GLY A 8 6.75 -1.99 -9.00
CA GLY A 8 6.72 -1.99 -10.46
C GLY A 8 5.63 -1.09 -11.07
N SER A 9 4.84 -0.40 -10.24
CA SER A 9 3.80 0.52 -10.71
C SER A 9 4.38 1.65 -11.58
N LYS A 10 3.72 1.93 -12.71
CA LYS A 10 4.02 3.10 -13.56
C LYS A 10 3.99 4.42 -12.78
N PHE A 11 3.13 4.52 -11.77
CA PHE A 11 2.99 5.72 -10.95
C PHE A 11 4.23 6.03 -10.12
N GLU A 12 5.00 5.02 -9.70
CA GLU A 12 6.25 5.23 -8.95
C GLU A 12 7.28 6.00 -9.79
N LYS A 13 7.34 5.71 -11.09
CA LYS A 13 8.23 6.41 -12.03
C LYS A 13 7.72 7.82 -12.36
N ILE A 14 6.41 7.98 -12.54
CA ILE A 14 5.79 9.26 -12.94
C ILE A 14 5.78 10.26 -11.78
N VAL A 15 5.40 9.82 -10.59
CA VAL A 15 5.19 10.68 -9.41
C VAL A 15 6.43 10.76 -8.53
N GLY A 16 7.36 9.80 -8.65
CA GLY A 16 8.65 9.84 -7.95
C GLY A 16 8.58 9.37 -6.49
N TYR A 17 7.93 8.22 -6.25
CA TYR A 17 7.87 7.60 -4.92
C TYR A 17 8.29 6.12 -4.97
N SER A 18 8.57 5.52 -3.81
CA SER A 18 8.81 4.07 -3.64
C SER A 18 7.62 3.45 -2.91
N ARG A 19 7.25 2.21 -3.25
CA ARG A 19 6.16 1.49 -2.55
C ARG A 19 6.38 1.47 -1.04
N ALA A 20 7.61 1.18 -0.62
CA ALA A 20 8.05 1.33 0.75
C ALA A 20 9.51 1.76 0.82
N VAL A 21 9.89 2.37 1.95
CA VAL A 21 11.28 2.70 2.28
C VAL A 21 11.60 2.09 3.64
N VAL A 22 12.67 1.29 3.69
CA VAL A 22 13.24 0.77 4.93
C VAL A 22 14.38 1.68 5.36
N ASP A 23 14.30 2.20 6.59
CA ASP A 23 15.32 3.07 7.18
C ASP A 23 15.56 2.70 8.65
N GLY A 24 16.64 1.96 8.90
CA GLY A 24 16.87 1.31 10.19
C GLY A 24 15.82 0.22 10.44
N GLU A 25 15.15 0.30 11.59
CA GLU A 25 14.07 -0.62 12.00
C GLU A 25 12.69 -0.19 11.48
N TRP A 26 12.58 1.01 10.89
CA TRP A 26 11.32 1.55 10.43
C TRP A 26 11.06 1.21 8.97
N ILE A 27 9.80 0.87 8.67
CA ILE A 27 9.29 0.69 7.32
C ILE A 27 8.20 1.71 7.07
N PHE A 28 8.42 2.58 6.10
CA PHE A 28 7.46 3.59 5.68
C PHE A 28 6.80 3.12 4.37
N VAL A 29 5.54 2.70 4.46
CA VAL A 29 4.74 2.31 3.28
C VAL A 29 4.06 3.55 2.73
N SER A 30 4.19 3.77 1.41
CA SER A 30 3.51 4.86 0.72
C SER A 30 1.99 4.69 0.73
N GLY A 31 1.27 5.79 0.51
CA GLY A 31 -0.18 5.76 0.33
C GLY A 31 -0.58 4.70 -0.70
N THR A 32 -1.44 3.78 -0.28
CA THR A 32 -1.81 2.61 -1.09
C THR A 32 -3.29 2.66 -1.38
N THR A 33 -3.63 2.68 -2.66
CA THR A 33 -5.00 2.58 -3.17
C THR A 33 -5.34 1.13 -3.51
N GLY A 34 -6.63 0.84 -3.72
CA GLY A 34 -7.13 -0.48 -4.10
C GLY A 34 -6.85 -0.85 -5.55
N TYR A 35 -5.76 -0.34 -6.11
CA TYR A 35 -5.36 -0.59 -7.49
C TYR A 35 -4.80 -2.01 -7.63
N ASP A 36 -5.30 -2.75 -8.60
CA ASP A 36 -4.78 -4.04 -9.01
C ASP A 36 -3.71 -3.85 -10.10
N TYR A 37 -2.46 -3.95 -9.70
CA TYR A 37 -1.32 -3.80 -10.62
C TYR A 37 -1.17 -4.96 -11.61
N LYS A 38 -1.77 -6.12 -11.35
CA LYS A 38 -1.74 -7.26 -12.25
C LYS A 38 -2.69 -7.05 -13.43
N ASN A 39 -3.87 -6.49 -13.16
CA ASN A 39 -4.91 -6.28 -14.17
C ASN A 39 -4.98 -4.83 -14.69
N ASP A 40 -4.21 -3.90 -14.13
CA ASP A 40 -4.23 -2.45 -14.44
C ASP A 40 -5.62 -1.82 -14.24
N THR A 41 -6.33 -2.24 -13.18
CA THR A 41 -7.71 -1.81 -12.87
C THR A 41 -7.86 -1.37 -11.42
N ILE A 42 -9.01 -0.76 -11.13
CA ILE A 42 -9.49 -0.49 -9.77
C ILE A 42 -10.97 -0.86 -9.71
N SER A 43 -11.38 -1.58 -8.66
CA SER A 43 -12.79 -1.94 -8.45
C SER A 43 -13.60 -0.70 -8.05
N ASP A 44 -14.87 -0.62 -8.43
CA ASP A 44 -15.80 0.39 -7.90
C ASP A 44 -16.35 0.02 -6.50
N ASP A 45 -16.15 -1.22 -6.06
CA ASP A 45 -16.54 -1.69 -4.74
C ASP A 45 -15.48 -1.34 -3.68
N VAL A 46 -15.90 -0.67 -2.62
CA VAL A 46 -15.00 -0.19 -1.56
C VAL A 46 -14.41 -1.30 -0.69
N VAL A 47 -15.14 -2.41 -0.49
CA VAL A 47 -14.64 -3.56 0.26
C VAL A 47 -13.52 -4.22 -0.56
N VAL A 48 -13.77 -4.45 -1.84
CA VAL A 48 -12.75 -5.01 -2.76
C VAL A 48 -11.53 -4.09 -2.86
N GLN A 49 -11.72 -2.77 -2.95
CA GLN A 49 -10.59 -1.82 -2.91
C GLN A 49 -9.80 -1.91 -1.60
N THR A 50 -10.48 -2.08 -0.46
CA THR A 50 -9.83 -2.19 0.85
C THR A 50 -9.01 -3.47 0.96
N GLU A 51 -9.54 -4.59 0.51
CA GLU A 51 -8.81 -5.86 0.44
C GLU A 51 -7.58 -5.75 -0.46
N GLN A 52 -7.72 -5.11 -1.63
CA GLN A 52 -6.61 -4.89 -2.55
C GLN A 52 -5.54 -3.96 -1.93
N CYS A 53 -5.94 -2.90 -1.20
CA CYS A 53 -5.01 -2.06 -0.44
C CYS A 53 -4.17 -2.90 0.53
N ILE A 54 -4.83 -3.75 1.32
CA ILE A 54 -4.17 -4.59 2.33
C ILE A 54 -3.22 -5.59 1.66
N SER A 55 -3.63 -6.20 0.56
CA SER A 55 -2.79 -7.12 -0.23
C SER A 55 -1.52 -6.43 -0.75
N ASN A 56 -1.66 -5.23 -1.31
CA ASN A 56 -0.54 -4.43 -1.79
C ASN A 56 0.43 -4.03 -0.65
N ILE A 57 -0.10 -3.64 0.51
CA ILE A 57 0.70 -3.31 1.71
C ILE A 57 1.44 -4.56 2.20
N LYS A 58 0.74 -5.70 2.29
CA LYS A 58 1.32 -6.98 2.72
C LYS A 58 2.51 -7.37 1.82
N SER A 59 2.38 -7.25 0.50
CA SER A 59 3.48 -7.53 -0.42
C SER A 59 4.70 -6.66 -0.15
N ALA A 60 4.49 -5.35 0.06
CA ALA A 60 5.58 -4.41 0.34
C ALA A 60 6.29 -4.71 1.66
N LEU A 61 5.54 -5.10 2.70
CA LEU A 61 6.09 -5.50 4.00
C LEU A 61 6.87 -6.82 3.89
N SER A 62 6.35 -7.80 3.16
CA SER A 62 7.07 -9.06 2.92
C SER A 62 8.42 -8.83 2.23
N GLU A 63 8.50 -7.94 1.24
CA GLU A 63 9.77 -7.56 0.60
C GLU A 63 10.74 -6.80 1.53
N ALA A 64 10.22 -6.25 2.62
CA ALA A 64 10.98 -5.64 3.70
C ALA A 64 11.34 -6.64 4.81
N ASN A 65 10.99 -7.93 4.68
CA ASN A 65 11.10 -8.96 5.73
C ASN A 65 10.26 -8.62 6.98
N SER A 66 9.06 -8.10 6.79
CA SER A 66 8.09 -7.77 7.85
C SER A 66 6.70 -8.27 7.47
N SER A 67 5.68 -7.95 8.26
CA SER A 67 4.32 -8.43 8.07
C SER A 67 3.27 -7.45 8.62
N LEU A 68 1.99 -7.75 8.41
CA LEU A 68 0.89 -6.88 8.86
C LEU A 68 0.82 -6.79 10.39
N GLU A 69 1.25 -7.84 11.08
CA GLU A 69 1.24 -7.97 12.54
C GLU A 69 2.22 -6.99 13.21
N GLU A 70 3.26 -6.55 12.49
CA GLU A 70 4.26 -5.58 12.97
C GLU A 70 3.81 -4.12 12.79
N ILE A 71 2.61 -3.89 12.23
CA ILE A 71 2.11 -2.53 12.00
C ILE A 71 1.71 -1.88 13.32
N VAL A 72 2.46 -0.85 13.71
CA VAL A 72 2.15 -0.05 14.92
C VAL A 72 1.24 1.15 14.65
N ARG A 73 1.08 1.55 13.38
CA ARG A 73 0.24 2.70 12.99
C ARG A 73 -0.24 2.58 11.56
N ILE A 74 -1.54 2.85 11.36
CA ILE A 74 -2.13 3.10 10.04
C ILE A 74 -2.69 4.51 9.94
N ARG A 75 -2.83 5.00 8.71
CA ARG A 75 -3.61 6.20 8.38
C ARG A 75 -4.51 5.85 7.20
N VAL A 76 -5.82 5.93 7.42
CA VAL A 76 -6.82 5.61 6.40
C VAL A 76 -7.41 6.91 5.87
N TYR A 77 -7.44 7.05 4.55
CA TYR A 77 -8.13 8.13 3.86
C TYR A 77 -9.31 7.52 3.10
N ILE A 78 -10.50 8.00 3.39
CA ILE A 78 -11.74 7.51 2.78
C ILE A 78 -12.41 8.68 2.07
N LYS A 79 -12.90 8.43 0.86
CA LYS A 79 -13.58 9.46 0.04
C LYS A 79 -14.92 9.87 0.62
N ASP A 80 -15.68 8.92 1.17
CA ASP A 80 -17.00 9.11 1.74
C ASP A 80 -17.07 8.36 3.09
N ASN A 81 -17.48 9.05 4.15
CA ASN A 81 -17.55 8.48 5.49
C ASN A 81 -18.56 7.32 5.60
N GLN A 82 -19.57 7.25 4.72
CA GLN A 82 -20.53 6.15 4.68
C GLN A 82 -19.87 4.80 4.41
N PHE A 83 -18.72 4.78 3.71
CA PHE A 83 -17.99 3.54 3.45
C PHE A 83 -17.37 2.91 4.69
N PHE A 84 -17.16 3.67 5.76
CA PHE A 84 -16.58 3.13 6.99
C PHE A 84 -17.53 2.19 7.73
N PHE A 85 -18.84 2.31 7.49
CA PHE A 85 -19.88 1.54 8.16
C PHE A 85 -20.42 0.37 7.32
N ARG A 86 -19.81 0.09 6.17
CA ARG A 86 -20.17 -1.05 5.32
C ARG A 86 -19.60 -2.36 5.83
#